data_AF-A0A8J6NQF9-F1
#
_entry.id   AF-A0A8J6NQF9-F1
#
_cell.length_a   1.000
_cell.length_b   1.000
_cell.length_c   1.000
_cell.angle_alpha   90.00
_cell.angle_beta   90.00
_cell.angle_gamma   90.00
#
_symmetry.space_group_name_H-M   'P 1'
#
loop_
_entity.id
_entity.type
_entity.pdbx_description
1 polymer ?
#
loop_
_entity_poly.entity_id
_entity_poly.type
_entity_poly.pdbx_seq_one_letter_code
_entity_poly.pdbx_strand_id
1 'polypeptide(L)'
;MGTMVQKKITIKQEQAAFLAACKEFGFADQSSLVRTALDDFMKETKRKQRRLRIAQKAKEIVELYVQDTELTAFTAIDGDDVYEPGGNLGD
;
A
#
# COMPACT_ATOMS: atom_id res chain seq x y z
N MET A 1 -18.68 5.08 -20.41
CA MET A 1 -18.44 6.44 -19.88
C MET A 1 -19.01 6.50 -18.48
N GLY A 2 -18.20 6.81 -17.47
CA GLY A 2 -18.70 6.93 -16.09
C GLY A 2 -19.59 8.17 -15.94
N THR A 3 -20.69 8.04 -15.21
CA THR A 3 -21.61 9.16 -14.96
C THR A 3 -20.92 10.19 -14.07
N MET A 4 -20.79 11.43 -14.54
CA MET A 4 -20.32 12.54 -13.70
C MET A 4 -21.44 13.00 -12.77
N VAL A 5 -21.15 13.07 -11.47
CA VAL A 5 -22.11 13.55 -10.46
C VAL A 5 -21.60 14.85 -9.87
N GLN A 6 -22.43 15.89 -9.88
CA GLN A 6 -22.11 17.17 -9.23
C GLN A 6 -22.45 17.11 -7.75
N LYS A 7 -21.49 17.47 -6.89
CA LYS A 7 -21.69 17.60 -5.44
C LYS A 7 -21.17 18.95 -4.97
N LYS A 8 -21.92 19.60 -4.09
CA LYS A 8 -21.46 20.78 -3.34
C LYS A 8 -20.82 20.30 -2.04
N ILE A 9 -19.68 20.89 -1.70
CA ILE A 9 -18.95 20.61 -0.47
C ILE A 9 -18.59 21.92 0.22
N THR A 10 -18.48 21.88 1.54
CA THR A 10 -17.94 22.97 2.33
C THR A 10 -16.46 22.71 2.56
N ILE A 11 -15.62 23.71 2.28
CA ILE A 11 -14.16 23.64 2.42
C ILE A 11 -13.65 24.83 3.22
N LYS A 12 -12.44 24.70 3.77
CA LYS A 12 -11.76 25.80 4.45
C LYS A 12 -11.36 26.88 3.44
N GLN A 13 -11.21 28.12 3.92
CA GLN A 13 -10.80 29.24 3.07
C GLN A 13 -9.44 29.01 2.41
N GLU A 14 -8.47 28.45 3.14
CA GLU A 14 -7.15 28.08 2.61
C GLU A 14 -7.25 27.06 1.47
N GLN A 15 -8.16 26.08 1.60
CA GLN A 15 -8.40 25.08 0.56
C GLN A 15 -9.04 25.72 -0.68
N ALA A 16 -9.96 26.67 -0.49
CA ALA A 16 -10.57 27.41 -1.60
C ALA A 16 -9.52 28.25 -2.35
N ALA A 17 -8.61 28.92 -1.64
CA ALA A 17 -7.51 29.66 -2.24
C ALA A 17 -6.57 28.74 -3.04
N PHE A 18 -6.22 27.57 -2.49
CA PHE A 18 -5.44 26.56 -3.20
C PHE A 18 -6.14 26.09 -4.49
N LEU A 19 -7.45 25.80 -4.43
CA LEU A 19 -8.21 25.41 -5.62
C LEU A 19 -8.29 26.54 -6.65
N ALA A 20 -8.38 27.81 -6.23
CA ALA A 20 -8.38 28.94 -7.15
C ALA A 20 -7.07 29.03 -7.96
N ALA A 21 -5.94 28.65 -7.35
CA ALA A 21 -4.63 28.55 -8.00
C ALA A 21 -4.46 27.30 -8.89
N CYS A 22 -5.52 26.53 -9.18
CA CYS A 22 -5.44 25.28 -9.97
C CYS A 22 -4.68 25.40 -11.32
N LYS A 23 -4.74 26.56 -11.97
CA LYS A 23 -4.04 26.81 -13.23
C LYS A 23 -2.51 26.83 -13.09
N GLU A 24 -2.00 27.27 -11.93
CA GLU A 24 -0.57 27.27 -11.63
C GLU A 24 -0.01 25.84 -11.57
N PHE A 25 -0.87 24.88 -11.24
CA PHE A 25 -0.55 23.45 -11.21
C PHE A 25 -0.86 22.72 -12.52
N GLY A 26 -1.21 23.44 -13.59
CA GLY A 26 -1.47 22.86 -14.91
C GLY A 26 -2.87 22.26 -15.10
N PHE A 27 -3.83 22.54 -14.20
CA PHE A 27 -5.20 22.07 -14.34
C PHE A 27 -6.08 23.08 -15.08
N ALA A 28 -6.97 22.56 -15.93
CA ALA A 28 -7.93 23.39 -16.67
C ALA A 28 -9.00 24.04 -15.77
N ASP A 29 -9.44 23.32 -14.75
CA ASP A 29 -10.47 23.76 -13.80
C ASP A 29 -10.28 23.11 -12.42
N GLN A 30 -10.92 23.71 -11.40
CA GLN A 30 -10.84 23.24 -10.01
C GLN A 30 -11.35 21.81 -9.86
N SER A 31 -12.39 21.43 -10.61
CA SER A 31 -12.95 20.07 -10.51
C SER A 31 -11.98 19.05 -11.08
N SER A 32 -11.20 19.39 -12.10
CA SER A 32 -10.15 18.53 -12.64
C SER A 32 -9.04 18.29 -11.61
N LEU A 33 -8.59 19.34 -10.92
CA LEU A 33 -7.64 19.22 -9.81
C LEU A 33 -8.19 18.32 -8.69
N VAL A 34 -9.44 18.55 -8.25
CA VAL A 34 -10.07 17.74 -7.19
C VAL A 34 -10.24 16.29 -7.60
N ARG A 35 -10.63 16.02 -8.85
CA ARG A 35 -10.75 14.64 -9.36
C ARG A 35 -9.40 13.92 -9.34
N THR A 36 -8.33 14.55 -9.82
CA THR A 36 -6.99 13.96 -9.79
C THR A 36 -6.51 13.70 -8.36
N ALA A 37 -6.69 14.66 -7.46
CA ALA A 37 -6.33 14.49 -6.06
C ALA A 37 -7.10 13.33 -5.40
N LEU A 38 -8.40 13.20 -5.70
CA LEU A 38 -9.24 12.09 -5.22
C LEU A 38 -8.79 10.75 -5.79
N ASP A 39 -8.47 10.68 -7.09
CA ASP A 39 -8.00 9.45 -7.73
C ASP A 39 -6.70 8.96 -7.10
N ASP A 40 -5.76 9.86 -6.82
CA ASP A 40 -4.50 9.50 -6.20
C ASP A 40 -4.70 9.10 -4.73
N PHE A 41 -5.53 9.82 -3.98
CA PHE A 41 -5.92 9.42 -2.62
C PHE A 41 -6.59 8.04 -2.59
N MET A 42 -7.47 7.75 -3.55
CA MET A 42 -8.13 6.43 -3.67
C MET A 42 -7.12 5.32 -3.97
N LYS A 43 -6.17 5.54 -4.89
CA LYS A 43 -5.12 4.57 -5.21
C LYS A 43 -4.26 4.28 -3.98
N GLU A 44 -3.83 5.31 -3.27
CA GLU A 44 -3.02 5.16 -2.07
C GLU A 44 -3.76 4.42 -0.96
N THR A 45 -5.03 4.76 -0.73
CA THR A 45 -5.87 4.11 0.27
C THR A 45 -6.07 2.64 -0.05
N LYS A 46 -6.36 2.30 -1.31
CA LYS A 46 -6.47 0.91 -1.77
C LYS A 46 -5.16 0.14 -1.57
N ARG A 47 -4.01 0.76 -1.87
CA ARG A 47 -2.68 0.18 -1.64
C ARG A 47 -2.43 -0.07 -0.16
N LYS A 48 -2.74 0.88 0.72
CA LYS A 48 -2.62 0.72 2.19
C LYS A 48 -3.50 -0.43 2.69
N GLN A 49 -4.77 -0.46 2.30
CA GLN A 49 -5.68 -1.55 2.68
C GLN A 49 -5.22 -2.92 2.16
N ARG A 50 -4.69 -2.99 0.92
CA ARG A 50 -4.13 -4.24 0.38
C ARG A 50 -2.95 -4.72 1.21
N ARG A 51 -2.02 -3.83 1.56
CA ARG A 51 -0.87 -4.17 2.41
C ARG A 51 -1.30 -4.69 3.78
N LEU A 52 -2.27 -4.04 4.41
CA LEU A 52 -2.83 -4.49 5.70
C LEU A 52 -3.43 -5.90 5.59
N ARG A 53 -4.23 -6.16 4.56
CA ARG A 53 -4.81 -7.50 4.33
C ARG A 53 -3.74 -8.57 4.08
N ILE A 54 -2.69 -8.24 3.33
CA ILE A 54 -1.56 -9.18 3.11
C ILE A 54 -0.85 -9.46 4.44
N ALA A 55 -0.58 -8.45 5.25
CA ALA A 55 0.06 -8.63 6.56
C ALA A 55 -0.78 -9.49 7.51
N GLN A 56 -2.11 -9.29 7.53
CA GLN A 56 -3.04 -10.13 8.30
C GLN A 56 -3.00 -11.58 7.83
N LYS A 57 -3.13 -11.82 6.52
CA LYS A 57 -3.07 -13.18 5.96
C LYS A 57 -1.72 -13.86 6.19
N ALA A 58 -0.62 -13.11 6.09
CA ALA A 58 0.71 -13.66 6.38
C ALA A 58 0.81 -14.11 7.84
N LYS A 59 0.25 -13.35 8.78
CA LYS A 59 0.19 -13.74 10.19
C LYS A 59 -0.63 -15.02 10.40
N GLU A 60 -1.80 -15.10 9.78
CA GLU A 60 -2.65 -16.30 9.82
C GLU A 60 -1.93 -17.54 9.26
N ILE A 61 -1.21 -17.38 8.14
CA ILE A 61 -0.41 -18.46 7.54
C ILE A 61 0.72 -18.89 8.47
N VAL A 62 1.47 -17.95 9.07
CA VAL A 62 2.54 -18.27 10.03
C VAL A 62 1.98 -19.05 11.23
N GLU A 63 0.83 -18.65 11.76
CA GLU A 63 0.18 -19.35 12.87
C GLU A 63 -0.23 -20.79 12.48
N LEU A 64 -0.70 -21.02 11.25
CA LEU A 64 -1.00 -22.35 10.73
C LEU A 64 0.26 -23.21 10.53
N TYR A 65 1.35 -22.63 10.01
CA TYR A 65 2.64 -23.32 9.87
C TYR A 65 3.24 -23.74 11.22
N VAL A 66 3.10 -22.91 12.26
CA VAL A 66 3.59 -23.22 13.62
C VAL A 66 2.75 -24.33 14.28
N GLN A 67 1.47 -24.44 13.94
CA GLN A 67 0.57 -25.45 14.49
C GLN A 67 0.64 -26.80 13.74
N ASP A 68 1.20 -26.82 12.53
CA ASP A 68 1.29 -28.02 11.70
C ASP A 68 2.70 -28.68 11.79
N THR A 69 2.87 -29.53 12.80
CA THR A 69 4.13 -30.24 13.08
C THR A 69 4.56 -31.22 11.98
N GLU A 70 3.64 -31.66 11.11
CA GLU A 70 3.99 -32.53 9.97
C GLU A 70 4.64 -31.75 8.82
N LEU A 71 4.22 -30.50 8.56
CA LEU A 71 4.78 -29.68 7.48
C LEU A 71 6.17 -29.10 7.82
N THR A 72 6.40 -28.80 9.10
CA THR A 72 7.68 -28.26 9.60
C THR A 72 8.84 -29.26 9.41
N ALA A 73 8.54 -30.56 9.42
CA ALA A 73 9.52 -31.62 9.19
C ALA A 73 10.08 -31.60 7.76
N PHE A 74 9.29 -31.22 6.75
CA PHE A 74 9.75 -31.15 5.36
C PHE A 74 10.65 -29.93 5.10
N THR A 75 10.42 -28.80 5.76
CA THR A 75 11.33 -27.64 5.68
C THR A 75 12.66 -27.85 6.41
N ALA A 76 12.74 -28.81 7.34
CA ALA A 76 13.98 -29.22 7.97
C ALA A 76 14.77 -30.24 7.13
N ILE A 77 14.12 -30.90 6.16
CA ILE A 77 14.74 -31.88 5.26
C ILE A 77 15.38 -31.20 4.03
N ASP A 78 14.89 -30.04 3.61
CA ASP A 78 15.47 -29.23 2.52
C ASP A 78 16.65 -28.35 3.02
N GLY A 79 17.47 -28.92 3.91
CA GLY A 79 18.58 -28.29 4.60
C GLY A 79 19.92 -28.32 3.84
N ASP A 80 19.94 -27.92 2.57
CA ASP A 80 21.19 -27.55 1.87
C ASP A 80 21.10 -26.08 1.46
N ASP A 81 21.27 -25.20 2.45
CA ASP A 81 22.02 -23.94 2.33
C ASP A 81 21.91 -23.21 3.68
N VAL A 82 22.70 -23.67 4.65
CA VAL A 82 23.00 -22.87 5.84
C VAL A 82 23.80 -21.66 5.37
N TYR A 83 23.15 -20.50 5.26
CA TYR A 83 23.86 -19.23 5.04
C TYR A 83 24.68 -18.90 6.29
N GLU A 84 25.98 -19.22 6.27
CA GLU A 84 26.93 -18.77 7.30
C GLU A 84 27.40 -17.33 6.99
N PRO A 85 27.09 -16.34 7.85
CA PRO A 85 27.61 -15.00 7.68
C PRO A 85 28.96 -14.91 8.41
N GLY A 86 30.05 -14.89 7.64
CA GLY A 86 31.34 -14.41 8.12
C GLY A 86 32.44 -15.48 8.13
N GLY A 87 33.23 -15.50 7.07
CA GLY A 87 34.50 -16.21 7.05
C GLY A 87 35.48 -15.60 8.05
N ASN A 88 36.16 -16.45 8.79
CA ASN A 88 37.42 -16.11 9.45
C ASN A 88 38.46 -17.16 9.06
N LEU A 89 39.33 -16.78 8.13
CA LEU A 89 40.54 -17.52 7.76
C LEU A 89 41.62 -17.24 8.81
N GLY A 90 42.12 -18.28 9.45
CA GLY A 90 43.32 -18.20 10.28
C GLY A 90 43.63 -19.53 10.97
N ASP A 91 44.42 -20.39 10.34
CA ASP A 91 45.83 -20.66 10.67
C ASP A 91 46.50 -21.39 9.49
#